data_AF-A0A1I8Q8D7-F1
#
_entry.id   AF-A0A1I8Q8D7-F1
#
_cell.length_a   1.000
_cell.length_b   1.000
_cell.length_c   1.000
_cell.angle_alpha   90.00
_cell.angle_beta   90.00
_cell.angle_gamma   90.00
#
_symmetry.space_group_name_H-M   'P 1'
#
loop_
_entity.id
_entity.type
_entity.pdbx_description
1 polymer ?
#
loop_
_entity_poly.entity_id
_entity_poly.type
_entity_poly.pdbx_seq_one_letter_code
_entity_poly.pdbx_strand_id
1 'polypeptide(L)'
;MNKMLLVLGLAITLQVVVSAPRTKVEEANLIHHQGDVSTSDRFDLVEDVYENLQKTVWPKDVYGKATEYLEGVKSWAATNDELGASSIYNALIMHINNCLNLLKELSTDPHNCKKQWSLKHEHHEIRSLFDSVDSAKLRRGWVEKYLNFVTPLRSEIKTNYEHFYTTLSTEVQEYLNGSDQSPKDDIRVWLNKFNQENDYVKKQKLVMEFLGLFPSERQALDAKCEVQYSNGL
;
A
#
# COMPACT_ATOMS: atom_id res chain seq x y z
N MET A 1 -41.07 -1.95 -3.21
CA MET A 1 -40.64 -3.36 -3.38
C MET A 1 -39.85 -3.43 -4.68
N ASN A 2 -38.58 -3.80 -4.79
CA ASN A 2 -37.55 -4.29 -3.87
C ASN A 2 -36.21 -3.77 -4.45
N LYS A 3 -35.41 -3.03 -3.66
CA LYS A 3 -34.16 -3.55 -3.09
C LYS A 3 -33.32 -4.38 -4.08
N MET A 4 -32.72 -3.75 -5.09
CA MET A 4 -31.63 -4.34 -5.86
C MET A 4 -30.59 -3.30 -6.32
N LEU A 5 -30.42 -2.24 -5.53
CA LEU A 5 -29.41 -1.18 -5.72
C LEU A 5 -28.32 -1.23 -4.63
N LEU A 6 -28.19 -2.38 -3.96
CA LEU A 6 -27.20 -2.66 -2.90
C LEU A 6 -26.46 -3.94 -3.26
N VAL A 7 -25.61 -3.87 -4.28
CA VAL A 7 -24.52 -4.85 -4.43
C VAL A 7 -23.24 -4.07 -4.25
N LEU A 8 -22.91 -3.89 -2.96
CA LEU A 8 -21.58 -3.75 -2.38
C LEU A 8 -20.50 -3.12 -3.28
N GLY A 9 -20.47 -1.79 -3.31
CA GLY A 9 -19.23 -1.01 -3.43
C GLY A 9 -18.41 -1.10 -2.14
N LEU A 10 -18.11 -2.32 -1.69
CA LEU A 10 -17.27 -2.61 -0.53
C LEU A 10 -16.06 -3.44 -0.98
N ALA A 11 -15.40 -2.96 -2.04
CA ALA A 11 -13.96 -3.12 -2.08
C ALA A 11 -13.44 -2.18 -0.98
N ILE A 12 -13.23 -2.70 0.23
CA ILE A 12 -12.24 -2.05 1.09
C ILE A 12 -10.93 -2.30 0.37
N THR A 13 -10.61 -1.37 -0.53
CA THR A 13 -9.25 -1.08 -0.90
C THR A 13 -8.51 -0.96 0.42
N LEU A 14 -7.54 -1.83 0.65
CA LEU A 14 -6.41 -1.49 1.50
C LEU A 14 -5.89 -0.18 0.93
N GLN A 15 -6.37 0.94 1.47
CA GLN A 15 -5.99 2.28 1.06
C GLN A 15 -4.64 2.55 1.67
N VAL A 16 -3.64 1.88 1.11
CA VAL A 16 -2.30 2.41 1.12
C VAL A 16 -1.62 1.99 -0.17
N VAL A 17 -1.40 2.98 -1.03
CA VAL A 17 -0.64 2.84 -2.27
C VAL A 17 0.79 3.28 -1.98
N VAL A 18 1.39 2.68 -0.96
CA VAL A 18 2.84 2.83 -0.85
C VAL A 18 3.40 1.99 -1.98
N SER A 19 4.09 2.67 -2.90
CA SER A 19 4.87 2.10 -4.01
C SER A 19 4.29 2.24 -5.41
N ALA A 20 4.25 3.46 -5.95
CA ALA A 20 4.21 3.64 -7.41
C ALA A 20 5.65 3.80 -7.95
N PRO A 21 6.04 3.09 -9.03
CA PRO A 21 7.26 3.44 -9.75
C PRO A 21 7.08 4.82 -10.40
N ARG A 22 8.10 5.68 -10.32
CA ARG A 22 8.07 7.00 -10.98
C ARG A 22 7.71 6.88 -12.46
N THR A 23 6.97 7.85 -12.96
CA THR A 23 6.71 7.94 -14.40
C THR A 23 7.95 8.49 -15.12
N LYS A 24 8.19 8.07 -16.37
CA LYS A 24 9.35 8.51 -17.18
C LYS A 24 9.48 10.04 -17.33
N VAL A 25 8.40 10.79 -17.09
CA VAL A 25 8.37 12.27 -17.15
C VAL A 25 9.03 12.90 -15.92
N GLU A 26 9.02 12.21 -14.77
CA GLU A 26 9.62 12.66 -13.52
C GLU A 26 11.12 12.34 -13.42
N GLU A 27 11.58 11.30 -14.13
CA GLU A 27 13.01 10.99 -14.28
C GLU A 27 13.77 12.11 -15.02
N ALA A 28 13.12 12.79 -15.97
CA ALA A 28 13.74 13.85 -16.77
C ALA A 28 13.87 15.20 -16.03
N ASN A 29 13.12 15.40 -14.93
CA ASN A 29 13.10 16.63 -14.14
C ASN A 29 13.99 16.57 -12.89
N LEU A 30 14.94 15.62 -12.84
CA LEU A 30 16.00 15.60 -11.85
C LEU A 30 16.87 16.84 -12.01
N ILE A 31 16.53 17.89 -11.26
CA ILE A 31 17.49 18.93 -10.90
C ILE A 31 18.62 18.18 -10.17
N HIS A 32 19.78 18.09 -10.81
CA HIS A 32 21.04 17.68 -10.17
C HIS A 32 21.39 18.71 -9.08
N HIS A 33 20.74 18.62 -7.93
CA HIS A 33 21.26 19.19 -6.69
C HIS A 33 22.09 18.10 -6.01
N GLN A 34 23.31 17.91 -6.54
CA GLN A 34 24.42 17.30 -5.83
C GLN A 34 24.83 18.23 -4.67
N GLY A 35 24.03 18.23 -3.61
CA GLY A 35 24.49 18.42 -2.25
C GLY A 35 24.21 17.12 -1.52
N ASP A 36 25.10 16.67 -0.64
CA ASP A 36 25.01 15.40 0.08
C ASP A 36 23.85 15.44 1.10
N VAL A 37 22.60 15.46 0.62
CA VAL A 37 21.39 15.45 1.46
C VAL A 37 21.34 14.15 2.28
N SER A 38 21.94 13.08 1.76
CA SER A 38 21.99 11.72 2.32
C SER A 38 22.79 11.53 3.61
N THR A 39 23.46 12.56 4.14
CA THR A 39 24.30 12.44 5.35
C THR A 39 23.84 13.33 6.52
N SER A 40 22.63 13.86 6.46
CA SER A 40 22.08 14.73 7.50
C SER A 40 21.15 13.97 8.46
N ASP A 41 21.15 14.32 9.74
CA ASP A 41 20.17 13.83 10.74
C ASP A 41 18.71 14.00 10.27
N ARG A 42 18.48 14.98 9.40
CA ARG A 42 17.20 15.27 8.79
C ARG A 42 16.82 14.24 7.73
N PHE A 43 17.77 13.78 6.94
CA PHE A 43 17.57 12.70 5.98
C PHE A 43 17.39 11.36 6.68
N ASP A 44 18.20 11.08 7.71
CA ASP A 44 18.09 9.85 8.52
C ASP A 44 16.67 9.70 9.11
N LEU A 45 16.11 10.77 9.69
CA LEU A 45 14.72 10.78 10.17
C LEU A 45 13.72 10.42 9.06
N VAL A 46 13.89 10.98 7.86
CA VAL A 46 12.92 10.76 6.76
C VAL A 46 13.07 9.36 6.17
N GLU A 47 14.31 8.86 6.05
CA GLU A 47 14.58 7.49 5.59
C GLU A 47 14.00 6.46 6.56
N ASP A 48 14.20 6.64 7.87
CA ASP A 48 13.63 5.77 8.91
C ASP A 48 12.10 5.74 8.86
N VAL A 49 11.47 6.93 8.78
CA VAL A 49 10.01 7.03 8.66
C VAL A 49 9.50 6.37 7.39
N TYR A 50 10.22 6.54 6.29
CA TYR A 50 9.89 5.95 5.00
C TYR A 50 9.96 4.41 5.05
N GLU A 51 11.03 3.85 5.61
CA GLU A 51 11.19 2.41 5.79
C GLU A 51 10.13 1.81 6.73
N ASN A 52 9.89 2.46 7.86
CA ASN A 52 8.91 2.03 8.85
C ASN A 52 7.48 2.08 8.29
N LEU A 53 7.17 3.09 7.49
CA LEU A 53 5.90 3.18 6.76
C LEU A 53 5.75 2.00 5.78
N GLN A 54 6.78 1.68 5.00
CA GLN A 54 6.73 0.53 4.09
C GLN A 54 6.49 -0.80 4.81
N LYS A 55 7.21 -1.06 5.91
CA LYS A 55 7.05 -2.26 6.75
C LYS A 55 5.65 -2.37 7.36
N THR A 56 5.01 -1.23 7.63
CA THR A 56 3.65 -1.14 8.16
C THR A 56 2.59 -1.53 7.12
N VAL A 57 2.81 -1.12 5.86
CA VAL A 57 1.85 -1.33 4.76
C VAL A 57 1.89 -2.76 4.24
N TRP A 58 3.10 -3.29 4.07
CA TRP A 58 3.34 -4.64 3.56
C TRP A 58 4.15 -5.45 4.57
N PRO A 59 3.56 -5.76 5.75
CA PRO A 59 4.22 -6.66 6.69
C PRO A 59 4.39 -8.02 6.00
N LYS A 60 5.46 -8.73 6.35
CA LYS A 60 5.85 -10.00 5.71
C LYS A 60 4.69 -11.01 5.63
N ASP A 61 3.84 -11.04 6.65
CA ASP A 61 2.70 -11.95 6.76
C ASP A 61 1.60 -11.69 5.72
N VAL A 62 1.49 -10.46 5.19
CA VAL A 62 0.53 -10.14 4.12
C VAL A 62 0.87 -10.90 2.83
N TYR A 63 2.15 -11.08 2.52
CA TYR A 63 2.55 -11.84 1.32
C TYR A 63 2.16 -13.33 1.43
N GLY A 64 2.29 -13.91 2.62
CA GLY A 64 1.84 -15.27 2.89
C GLY A 64 0.33 -15.42 2.72
N LYS A 65 -0.44 -14.55 3.37
CA LYS A 65 -1.91 -14.55 3.27
C LYS A 65 -2.42 -14.27 1.86
N ALA A 66 -1.75 -13.41 1.10
CA ALA A 66 -2.08 -13.15 -0.30
C ALA A 66 -1.83 -14.38 -1.18
N THR A 67 -0.77 -15.15 -0.88
CA THR A 67 -0.48 -16.41 -1.57
C THR A 67 -1.57 -17.44 -1.30
N GLU A 68 -1.95 -17.64 -0.04
CA GLU A 68 -3.04 -18.54 0.36
C GLU A 68 -4.37 -18.17 -0.31
N TYR A 69 -4.69 -16.88 -0.34
CA TYR A 69 -5.87 -16.36 -1.02
C TYR A 69 -5.87 -16.73 -2.52
N LEU A 70 -4.79 -16.45 -3.24
CA LEU A 70 -4.73 -16.69 -4.68
C LEU A 70 -4.71 -18.18 -5.03
N GLU A 71 -4.01 -19.01 -4.25
CA GLU A 71 -4.09 -20.47 -4.37
C GLU A 71 -5.52 -20.98 -4.11
N GLY A 72 -6.23 -20.38 -3.15
CA GLY A 72 -7.64 -20.68 -2.88
C GLY A 72 -8.58 -20.26 -4.01
N VAL A 73 -8.33 -19.13 -4.68
CA VAL A 73 -9.07 -18.72 -5.87
C VAL A 73 -8.77 -19.65 -7.04
N LYS A 74 -7.50 -20.03 -7.24
CA LYS A 74 -7.05 -20.96 -8.28
C LYS A 74 -7.71 -22.34 -8.14
N SER A 75 -7.69 -22.89 -6.92
CA SER A 75 -8.28 -24.19 -6.60
C SER A 75 -9.80 -24.20 -6.79
N TRP A 76 -10.46 -23.12 -6.40
CA TRP A 76 -11.89 -22.94 -6.68
C TRP A 76 -12.18 -22.82 -8.17
N ALA A 77 -11.35 -22.10 -8.92
CA ALA A 77 -11.55 -21.98 -10.35
C ALA A 77 -11.41 -23.32 -11.08
N ALA A 78 -10.49 -24.18 -10.64
CA ALA A 78 -10.32 -25.53 -11.17
C ALA A 78 -11.50 -26.48 -10.89
N THR A 79 -12.31 -26.21 -9.88
CA THR A 79 -13.43 -27.07 -9.44
C THR A 79 -14.81 -26.48 -9.73
N ASN A 80 -14.87 -25.28 -10.30
CA ASN A 80 -16.11 -24.59 -10.63
C ASN A 80 -16.38 -24.68 -12.13
N ASP A 81 -17.27 -25.60 -12.53
CA ASP A 81 -17.62 -25.86 -13.93
C ASP A 81 -18.11 -24.61 -14.69
N GLU A 82 -18.87 -23.74 -14.02
CA GLU A 82 -19.38 -22.49 -14.60
C GLU A 82 -18.24 -21.50 -14.90
N LEU A 83 -17.23 -21.44 -14.03
CA LEU A 83 -16.05 -20.62 -14.26
C LEU A 83 -15.13 -21.26 -15.31
N GLY A 84 -14.99 -22.59 -15.31
CA GLY A 84 -14.19 -23.33 -16.30
C GLY A 84 -14.73 -23.19 -17.73
N ALA A 85 -16.05 -23.06 -17.89
CA ALA A 85 -16.70 -22.79 -19.17
C ALA A 85 -16.74 -21.29 -19.54
N SER A 86 -16.35 -20.39 -18.64
CA SER A 86 -16.39 -18.95 -18.87
C SER A 86 -15.24 -18.48 -19.76
N SER A 87 -15.50 -17.47 -20.60
CA SER A 87 -14.49 -16.86 -21.48
C SER A 87 -13.32 -16.22 -20.71
N ILE A 88 -13.53 -15.86 -19.44
CA ILE A 88 -12.48 -15.25 -18.60
C ILE A 88 -11.49 -16.26 -18.00
N TYR A 89 -11.76 -17.57 -18.09
CA TYR A 89 -11.02 -18.59 -17.33
C TYR A 89 -9.51 -18.55 -17.59
N ASN A 90 -9.09 -18.56 -18.85
CA ASN A 90 -7.67 -18.60 -19.20
C ASN A 90 -6.94 -17.32 -18.74
N ALA A 91 -7.58 -16.16 -18.91
CA ALA A 91 -7.02 -14.88 -18.45
C ALA A 91 -6.92 -14.85 -16.91
N LEU A 92 -7.94 -15.35 -16.21
CA LEU A 92 -7.94 -15.46 -14.75
C LEU A 92 -6.77 -16.30 -14.25
N ILE A 93 -6.57 -17.50 -14.81
CA ILE A 93 -5.47 -18.39 -14.40
C ILE A 93 -4.10 -17.75 -14.69
N MET A 94 -3.96 -17.06 -15.82
CA MET A 94 -2.74 -16.31 -16.16
C MET A 94 -2.43 -15.24 -15.10
N HIS A 95 -3.37 -14.34 -14.79
CA HIS A 95 -3.16 -13.27 -13.81
C HIS A 95 -2.95 -13.80 -12.39
N ILE A 96 -3.62 -14.88 -12.01
CA ILE A 96 -3.37 -15.57 -10.73
C ILE A 96 -1.92 -16.08 -10.67
N ASN A 97 -1.45 -16.77 -11.72
CA ASN A 97 -0.08 -17.29 -11.75
C ASN A 97 0.97 -16.16 -11.73
N ASN A 98 0.71 -15.05 -12.42
CA ASN A 98 1.57 -13.87 -12.38
C ASN A 98 1.64 -13.29 -10.95
N CYS A 99 0.48 -13.13 -10.29
CA CYS A 99 0.44 -12.70 -8.89
C CYS A 99 1.24 -13.64 -7.99
N LEU A 100 1.08 -14.96 -8.12
CA LEU A 100 1.79 -15.96 -7.31
C LEU A 100 3.32 -15.90 -7.53
N ASN A 101 3.77 -15.71 -8.77
CA ASN A 101 5.19 -15.53 -9.07
C ASN A 101 5.73 -14.25 -8.44
N LEU A 102 5.00 -13.13 -8.56
CA LEU A 102 5.37 -11.85 -7.95
C LEU A 102 5.42 -11.93 -6.42
N LEU A 103 4.46 -12.61 -5.79
CA LEU A 103 4.44 -12.84 -4.35
C LEU A 103 5.64 -13.67 -3.88
N LYS A 104 6.03 -14.70 -4.64
CA LYS A 104 7.23 -15.48 -4.36
C LYS A 104 8.48 -14.62 -4.41
N GLU A 105 8.61 -13.76 -5.43
CA GLU A 105 9.76 -12.85 -5.52
C GLU A 105 9.76 -11.80 -4.41
N LEU A 106 8.60 -11.21 -4.10
CA LEU A 106 8.43 -10.22 -3.03
C LEU A 106 8.65 -10.82 -1.63
N SER A 107 8.43 -12.13 -1.44
CA SER A 107 8.78 -12.79 -0.18
C SER A 107 10.29 -12.79 0.11
N THR A 108 11.11 -12.66 -0.94
CA THR A 108 12.59 -12.59 -0.85
C THR A 108 13.12 -11.16 -0.91
N ASP A 109 12.41 -10.27 -1.61
CA ASP A 109 12.75 -8.84 -1.73
C ASP A 109 11.47 -8.00 -1.57
N PRO A 110 10.99 -7.82 -0.32
CA PRO A 110 9.71 -7.17 -0.05
C PRO A 110 9.74 -5.68 -0.36
N HIS A 111 10.90 -5.08 -0.58
CA HIS A 111 11.05 -3.64 -0.88
C HIS A 111 11.05 -3.34 -2.38
N ASN A 112 10.85 -4.36 -3.23
CA ASN A 112 10.84 -4.19 -4.68
C ASN A 112 9.56 -3.48 -5.18
N CYS A 113 9.61 -2.15 -5.17
CA CYS A 113 8.53 -1.25 -5.56
C CYS A 113 7.87 -1.62 -6.90
N LYS A 114 8.69 -1.90 -7.92
CA LYS A 114 8.21 -2.26 -9.26
C LYS A 114 7.41 -3.55 -9.22
N LYS A 115 7.85 -4.56 -8.45
CA LYS A 115 7.12 -5.83 -8.30
C LYS A 115 5.86 -5.67 -7.46
N GLN A 116 5.88 -4.86 -6.41
CA GLN A 116 4.67 -4.53 -5.64
C GLN A 116 3.61 -3.88 -6.53
N TRP A 117 4.02 -2.95 -7.40
CA TRP A 117 3.12 -2.32 -8.36
C TRP A 117 2.59 -3.29 -9.40
N SER A 118 3.46 -4.13 -9.97
CA SER A 118 3.02 -5.20 -10.88
C SER A 118 2.03 -6.14 -10.19
N LEU A 119 2.25 -6.51 -8.92
CA LEU A 119 1.35 -7.37 -8.16
C LEU A 119 -0.03 -6.72 -8.01
N LYS A 120 -0.06 -5.43 -7.66
CA LYS A 120 -1.30 -4.66 -7.58
C LYS A 120 -2.03 -4.62 -8.92
N HIS A 121 -1.30 -4.41 -10.01
CA HIS A 121 -1.88 -4.37 -11.36
C HIS A 121 -2.46 -5.72 -11.77
N GLU A 122 -1.72 -6.82 -11.61
CA GLU A 122 -2.20 -8.17 -11.90
C GLU A 122 -3.43 -8.55 -11.06
N HIS A 123 -3.44 -8.17 -9.78
CA HIS A 123 -4.61 -8.38 -8.91
C HIS A 123 -5.83 -7.53 -9.35
N HIS A 124 -5.59 -6.31 -9.83
CA HIS A 124 -6.63 -5.48 -10.41
C HIS A 124 -7.24 -6.10 -11.68
N GLU A 125 -6.41 -6.72 -12.55
CA GLU A 125 -6.92 -7.42 -13.73
C GLU A 125 -7.82 -8.61 -13.36
N ILE A 126 -7.51 -9.35 -12.28
CA ILE A 126 -8.41 -10.40 -11.74
C ILE A 126 -9.78 -9.80 -11.40
N ARG A 127 -9.81 -8.66 -10.69
CA ARG A 127 -11.05 -7.96 -10.36
C ARG A 127 -11.80 -7.55 -11.63
N SER A 128 -11.11 -6.92 -12.58
CA SER A 128 -11.68 -6.47 -13.86
C SER A 128 -12.38 -7.62 -14.62
N LEU A 129 -11.75 -8.81 -14.63
CA LEU A 129 -12.36 -10.01 -15.21
C LEU A 129 -13.69 -10.37 -14.52
N PHE A 130 -13.75 -10.37 -13.19
CA PHE A 130 -15.01 -10.66 -12.49
C PHE A 130 -16.05 -9.55 -12.65
N ASP A 131 -15.65 -8.29 -12.70
CA ASP A 131 -16.55 -7.16 -12.97
C ASP A 131 -17.18 -7.28 -14.37
N SER A 132 -16.46 -7.89 -15.33
CA SER A 132 -16.95 -8.13 -16.70
C SER A 132 -17.84 -9.37 -16.89
N VAL A 133 -17.91 -10.28 -15.91
CA VAL A 133 -18.70 -11.52 -16.02
C VAL A 133 -20.16 -11.26 -15.67
N ASP A 134 -21.10 -11.65 -16.54
CA ASP A 134 -22.54 -11.48 -16.30
C ASP A 134 -23.08 -12.28 -15.10
N SER A 135 -22.49 -13.45 -14.83
CA SER A 135 -22.91 -14.32 -13.73
C SER A 135 -22.72 -13.67 -12.35
N ALA A 136 -23.84 -13.30 -11.75
CA ALA A 136 -23.88 -12.81 -10.37
C ALA A 136 -23.40 -13.85 -9.34
N LYS A 137 -23.43 -15.15 -9.69
CA LYS A 137 -22.93 -16.22 -8.82
C LYS A 137 -21.41 -16.26 -8.84
N LEU A 138 -20.79 -16.17 -10.02
CA LEU A 138 -19.33 -16.09 -10.14
C LEU A 138 -18.77 -14.84 -9.48
N ARG A 139 -19.39 -13.68 -9.69
CA ARG A 139 -19.01 -12.42 -9.00
C ARG A 139 -19.05 -12.58 -7.48
N ARG A 140 -20.16 -13.10 -6.94
CA ARG A 140 -20.30 -13.33 -5.49
C ARG A 140 -19.27 -14.30 -4.94
N GLY A 141 -18.99 -15.40 -5.66
CA GLY A 141 -17.99 -16.38 -5.24
C GLY A 141 -16.58 -15.81 -5.14
N TRP A 142 -16.19 -14.94 -6.07
CA TRP A 142 -14.90 -14.23 -5.97
C TRP A 142 -14.89 -13.20 -4.84
N VAL A 143 -15.95 -12.38 -4.72
CA VAL A 143 -16.07 -11.38 -3.66
C VAL A 143 -15.98 -12.02 -2.27
N GLU A 144 -16.64 -13.15 -2.05
CA GLU A 144 -16.57 -13.89 -0.78
C GLU A 144 -15.13 -14.29 -0.43
N LYS A 145 -14.38 -14.85 -1.39
CA LYS A 145 -12.97 -15.20 -1.19
C LYS A 145 -12.09 -13.98 -0.92
N TYR A 146 -12.33 -12.90 -1.66
CA TYR A 146 -11.62 -11.66 -1.44
C TYR A 146 -11.90 -11.10 -0.05
N LEU A 147 -13.16 -11.07 0.39
CA LEU A 147 -13.55 -10.59 1.72
C LEU A 147 -12.97 -11.46 2.84
N ASN A 148 -12.91 -12.78 2.67
CA ASN A 148 -12.28 -13.69 3.64
C ASN A 148 -10.78 -13.41 3.79
N PHE A 149 -10.12 -12.95 2.72
CA PHE A 149 -8.74 -12.51 2.75
C PHE A 149 -8.57 -11.12 3.39
N VAL A 150 -9.30 -10.11 2.93
CA VAL A 150 -9.04 -8.72 3.35
C VAL A 150 -9.60 -8.35 4.72
N THR A 151 -10.69 -8.98 5.16
CA THR A 151 -11.32 -8.64 6.45
C THR A 151 -10.40 -8.84 7.65
N PRO A 152 -9.74 -10.00 7.84
CA PRO A 152 -8.80 -10.18 8.96
C PRO A 152 -7.58 -9.25 8.82
N LEU A 153 -7.07 -9.07 7.61
CA LEU A 153 -5.91 -8.20 7.35
C LEU A 153 -6.13 -6.74 7.73
N ARG A 154 -7.35 -6.21 7.57
CA ARG A 154 -7.65 -4.82 7.96
C ARG A 154 -7.40 -4.56 9.43
N SER A 155 -7.75 -5.51 10.29
CA SER A 155 -7.54 -5.35 11.73
C SER A 155 -6.06 -5.33 12.05
N GLU A 156 -5.29 -6.25 11.47
CA GLU A 156 -3.84 -6.35 11.68
C GLU A 156 -3.10 -5.11 11.16
N ILE A 157 -3.45 -4.67 9.95
CA ILE A 157 -2.83 -3.49 9.33
C ILE A 157 -3.17 -2.23 10.13
N LYS A 158 -4.40 -2.10 10.63
CA LYS A 158 -4.76 -1.00 11.53
C LYS A 158 -3.89 -1.00 12.78
N THR A 159 -3.69 -2.15 13.43
CA THR A 159 -2.80 -2.27 14.60
C THR A 159 -1.36 -1.89 14.26
N ASN A 160 -0.84 -2.33 13.11
CA ASN A 160 0.50 -1.96 12.66
C ASN A 160 0.64 -0.43 12.46
N TYR A 161 -0.39 0.21 11.91
CA TYR A 161 -0.42 1.67 11.78
C TYR A 161 -0.45 2.40 13.12
N GLU A 162 -1.22 1.90 14.08
CA GLU A 162 -1.25 2.49 15.43
C GLU A 162 0.12 2.40 16.11
N HIS A 163 0.82 1.27 15.93
CA HIS A 163 2.21 1.13 16.38
C HIS A 163 3.15 2.10 15.67
N PHE A 164 3.08 2.17 14.34
CA PHE A 164 3.84 3.12 13.53
C PHE A 164 3.62 4.57 13.97
N TYR A 165 2.39 4.99 14.26
CA TYR A 165 2.13 6.35 14.74
C TYR A 165 2.80 6.63 16.09
N THR A 166 2.83 5.65 16.98
CA THR A 166 3.48 5.78 18.28
C THR A 166 4.99 5.93 18.11
N THR A 167 5.59 5.10 17.25
CA THR A 167 7.01 5.16 16.89
C THR A 167 7.37 6.49 16.22
N LEU A 168 6.61 6.91 15.20
CA LEU A 168 6.81 8.17 14.49
C LEU A 168 6.78 9.38 15.44
N SER A 169 5.82 9.42 16.37
CA SER A 169 5.76 10.50 17.37
C SER A 169 7.00 10.51 18.26
N THR A 170 7.55 9.34 18.59
CA THR A 170 8.72 9.19 19.47
C THR A 170 9.99 9.64 18.75
N GLU A 171 10.21 9.13 17.54
CA GLU A 171 11.37 9.48 16.69
C GLU A 171 11.41 10.98 16.38
N VAL A 172 10.27 11.59 16.03
CA VAL A 172 10.21 13.03 15.78
C VAL A 172 10.48 13.84 17.06
N GLN A 173 9.98 13.38 18.22
CA GLN A 173 10.24 14.04 19.50
C GLN A 173 11.73 13.97 19.88
N GLU A 174 12.39 12.84 19.64
CA GLU A 174 13.83 12.65 19.85
C GLU A 174 14.65 13.56 18.91
N TYR A 175 14.30 13.59 17.63
CA TYR A 175 14.91 14.50 16.65
C TYR A 175 14.79 15.97 17.06
N LEU A 176 13.63 16.39 17.59
CA LEU A 176 13.40 17.76 18.07
C LEU A 176 14.21 18.10 19.34
N ASN A 177 14.59 17.11 20.13
CA ASN A 177 15.38 17.26 21.36
C ASN A 177 16.90 17.23 21.10
N GLY A 178 17.33 16.86 19.89
CA GLY A 178 18.74 16.88 19.47
C GLY A 178 19.37 18.27 19.46
N SER A 179 20.69 18.32 19.45
CA SER A 179 21.51 19.52 19.72
C SER A 179 21.56 20.59 18.62
N ASP A 180 20.88 20.38 17.48
CA ASP A 180 20.99 21.27 16.33
C ASP A 180 19.96 22.42 16.38
N GLN A 181 20.45 23.67 16.30
CA GLN A 181 19.72 24.91 16.58
C GLN A 181 18.93 25.47 15.37
N SER A 182 18.78 24.72 14.27
CA SER A 182 17.95 25.17 13.16
C SER A 182 16.49 25.32 13.62
N PRO A 183 15.73 26.30 13.09
CA PRO A 183 14.32 26.45 13.44
C PRO A 183 13.53 25.25 12.92
N LYS A 184 13.18 24.33 13.83
CA LYS A 184 12.33 23.15 13.61
C LYS A 184 10.85 23.44 13.89
N ASP A 185 10.42 24.69 13.74
CA ASP A 185 9.10 25.16 14.18
C ASP A 185 7.96 24.43 13.44
N ASP A 186 8.10 24.21 12.13
CA ASP A 186 7.11 23.49 11.33
C ASP A 186 6.94 22.04 11.81
N ILE A 187 8.04 21.38 12.20
CA ILE A 187 8.03 20.01 12.73
C ILE A 187 7.39 19.98 14.12
N ARG A 188 7.65 20.99 14.97
CA ARG A 188 6.99 21.12 16.30
C ARG A 188 5.49 21.34 16.16
N VAL A 189 5.07 22.21 15.24
CA VAL A 189 3.65 22.46 14.93
C VAL A 189 2.99 21.18 14.45
N TRP A 190 3.64 20.47 13.53
CA TRP A 190 3.16 19.18 13.05
C TRP A 190 3.04 18.14 14.19
N LEU A 191 4.05 17.98 15.04
CA LEU A 191 4.05 16.98 16.12
C LEU A 191 2.91 17.26 17.12
N ASN A 192 2.69 18.52 17.48
CA ASN A 192 1.57 18.91 18.34
C ASN A 192 0.22 18.53 17.70
N LYS A 193 0.04 18.81 16.41
CA LYS A 193 -1.17 18.41 15.66
C LYS A 193 -1.33 16.89 15.62
N PHE A 194 -0.23 16.16 15.38
CA PHE A 194 -0.21 14.71 15.29
C PHE A 194 -0.55 14.00 16.62
N ASN A 195 -0.11 14.56 17.75
CA ASN A 195 -0.37 14.01 19.08
C ASN A 195 -1.79 14.28 19.58
N GLN A 196 -2.44 15.33 19.08
CA GLN A 196 -3.83 15.66 19.43
C GLN A 196 -4.85 14.93 18.55
N GLU A 197 -4.44 14.40 17.40
CA GLU A 197 -5.33 13.71 16.47
C GLU A 197 -5.59 12.26 16.91
N ASN A 198 -6.87 11.89 17.02
CA ASN A 198 -7.31 10.54 17.42
C ASN A 198 -8.01 9.79 16.27
N ASP A 199 -8.41 10.49 15.21
CA ASP A 199 -9.01 9.86 14.04
C ASP A 199 -7.92 9.19 13.19
N TYR A 200 -8.10 7.89 12.94
CA TYR A 200 -7.16 7.06 12.18
C TYR A 200 -6.90 7.60 10.77
N VAL A 201 -7.95 8.01 10.05
CA VAL A 201 -7.84 8.48 8.66
C VAL A 201 -7.15 9.85 8.63
N LYS A 202 -7.44 10.71 9.59
CA LYS A 202 -6.74 11.99 9.72
C LYS A 202 -5.27 11.80 10.09
N LYS A 203 -4.93 10.86 10.99
CA LYS A 203 -3.52 10.51 11.28
C LYS A 203 -2.77 10.06 10.02
N GLN A 204 -3.38 9.25 9.16
CA GLN A 204 -2.77 8.88 7.87
C GLN A 204 -2.42 10.10 7.02
N LYS A 205 -3.32 11.10 6.95
CA LYS A 205 -3.05 12.35 6.22
C LYS A 205 -1.91 13.14 6.84
N LEU A 206 -1.80 13.16 8.17
CA LEU A 206 -0.70 13.84 8.86
C LEU A 206 0.66 13.19 8.58
N VAL A 207 0.74 11.88 8.34
CA VAL A 207 1.98 11.24 7.87
C VAL A 207 2.42 11.81 6.52
N MET A 208 1.48 12.09 5.62
CA MET A 208 1.80 12.72 4.33
C MET A 208 2.21 14.18 4.48
N GLU A 209 1.54 14.91 5.38
CA GLU A 209 1.95 16.27 5.72
C GLU A 209 3.38 16.29 6.27
N PHE A 210 3.74 15.31 7.12
CA PHE A 210 5.11 15.15 7.63
C PHE A 210 6.11 14.97 6.50
N LEU A 211 5.92 13.97 5.63
CA LEU A 211 6.80 13.73 4.48
C LEU A 211 6.88 14.96 3.55
N GLY A 212 5.83 15.77 3.48
CA GLY A 212 5.80 17.03 2.74
C GLY A 212 6.70 18.13 3.32
N LEU A 213 7.08 18.05 4.60
CA LEU A 213 8.05 18.96 5.22
C LEU A 213 9.49 18.70 4.74
N PHE A 214 9.73 17.60 4.01
CA PHE A 214 11.05 17.13 3.58
C PHE A 214 11.16 16.90 2.06
N PRO A 215 10.92 17.93 1.23
CA PRO A 215 10.83 17.77 -0.22
C PRO A 215 12.15 17.29 -0.87
N SER A 216 13.30 17.73 -0.38
CA SER A 216 14.62 17.36 -0.92
C SER A 216 14.98 15.91 -0.59
N GLU A 217 14.80 15.52 0.66
CA GLU A 217 15.02 14.16 1.16
C GLU A 217 14.06 13.19 0.47
N ARG A 218 12.78 13.58 0.38
CA ARG A 218 11.74 12.82 -0.32
C ARG A 218 12.09 12.64 -1.79
N GLN A 219 12.64 13.64 -2.49
CA GLN A 219 13.02 13.47 -3.89
C GLN A 219 14.08 12.37 -4.08
N ALA A 220 15.02 12.23 -3.14
CA ALA A 220 16.04 11.19 -3.16
C ALA A 220 15.48 9.81 -2.80
N LEU A 221 14.60 9.72 -1.79
CA LEU A 221 13.96 8.47 -1.37
C LEU A 221 12.92 7.97 -2.40
N ASP A 222 12.15 8.89 -2.98
CA ASP A 222 11.15 8.60 -4.02
C ASP A 222 11.78 8.12 -5.34
N ALA A 223 13.10 8.28 -5.52
CA ALA A 223 13.81 7.70 -6.66
C ALA A 223 13.81 6.16 -6.63
N LYS A 224 13.74 5.55 -5.43
CA LYS A 224 13.60 4.09 -5.28
C LYS A 224 12.14 3.68 -5.44
N CYS A 225 11.22 4.48 -4.91
CA CYS A 225 9.80 4.15 -4.87
C CYS A 225 8.97 5.37 -4.46
N GLU A 226 7.91 5.74 -5.17
CA GLU A 226 7.10 6.89 -4.76
C GLU A 226 6.02 6.48 -3.74
N VAL A 227 5.95 7.19 -2.62
CA VAL A 227 4.82 7.06 -1.68
C VAL A 227 3.65 7.89 -2.21
N GLN A 228 2.59 7.20 -2.65
CA GLN A 228 1.33 7.82 -3.05
C GLN A 228 0.18 7.40 -2.13
N TYR A 229 -0.74 8.30 -1.81
CA TYR A 229 -2.04 7.90 -1.27
C TYR A 229 -3.07 8.01 -2.39
N SER A 230 -3.68 6.89 -2.79
CA SER A 230 -4.94 6.96 -3.52
C SER A 230 -6.08 7.06 -2.50
N ASN A 231 -6.82 8.17 -2.53
CA ASN A 231 -8.19 8.14 -2.04
C ASN A 231 -8.90 7.10 -2.91
N GLY A 232 -9.32 5.97 -2.34
CA GLY A 232 -9.99 4.89 -3.06
C GLY A 232 -11.40 5.27 -3.50
N LEU A 233 -11.50 6.33 -4.29
CA LEU A 233 -12.62 6.67 -5.14
C LEU A 233 -12.31 6.17 -6.55
#